data_AF-A0A7C2SLW2-F1
#
_entry.id   AF-A0A7C2SLW2-F1
#
_cell.length_a   1.000
_cell.length_b   1.000
_cell.length_c   1.000
_cell.angle_alpha   90.00
_cell.angle_beta   90.00
_cell.angle_gamma   90.00
#
_symmetry.space_group_name_H-M   'P 1'
#
loop_
_entity.id
_entity.type
_entity.pdbx_description
1 polymer ?
#
loop_
_entity_poly.entity_id
_entity_poly.type
_entity_poly.pdbx_seq_one_letter_code
_entity_poly.pdbx_strand_id
1 'polypeptide(L)'
;MDLGRRSFLKIGLGGLGGVLLASNGFAEMFTFFDPVDVENPLAFYPNRGWEKVFKDLWRYDSEFSFLCAPNDTHNCLLKAHVKNNVVVRLAPSFGYSKASDLDGNQASCRWEPRCCQKGLALVRRVYGDRRIKYPVIREGFSNWIKDGFPRDKNGKPPSKYLQGRGKEAFIKISWQEAFDIAARTLENIAKEYSGEEGKRKLLEQGYDPLMVEATGGAGVQTLKFRGGMPALGATRIFAQYRLANALALLDSKIRNVEPDEAKGARGWDNYTWHTDLPPGHPMVTGQQTVDWDLVCADHSKNIVVWGMNWITTKMPDSHWLTESRLKGAKVTVIACEYSATCNKADNVLIVRPGTTPALALGFSYVIIKEGLYDPSYLKKYTDLPLLVRMDTLKLLKPEDIQEGYKPQELKNYIGVLKEGEKPLPPLKQATPVVPENIRNEWSDFVVWDEKRKEPVIITRDDYGNQIDKKGISPALEGKFLVSTKDGKEVEVIPV
;
A
#
# COMPACT_ATOMS: atom_id res chain seq x y z
N MET A 1 -91.27 -9.42 24.27
CA MET A 1 -90.73 -10.80 24.21
C MET A 1 -89.48 -10.75 23.35
N ASP A 2 -88.33 -10.93 23.97
CA ASP A 2 -87.01 -10.76 23.36
C ASP A 2 -86.55 -12.15 22.85
N LEU A 3 -86.58 -12.35 21.52
CA LEU A 3 -86.15 -13.62 20.91
C LEU A 3 -84.63 -13.62 20.79
N GLY A 4 -83.96 -14.11 21.84
CA GLY A 4 -82.52 -14.21 21.89
C GLY A 4 -81.92 -15.05 20.75
N ARG A 5 -80.75 -14.63 20.28
CA ARG A 5 -79.90 -15.21 19.21
C ARG A 5 -79.78 -16.75 19.20
N ARG A 6 -79.92 -17.39 20.36
CA ARG A 6 -79.87 -18.85 20.54
C ARG A 6 -81.12 -19.57 20.01
N SER A 7 -82.28 -18.89 20.02
CA SER A 7 -83.54 -19.42 19.49
C SER A 7 -83.60 -19.33 17.95
N PHE A 8 -82.99 -18.30 17.37
CA PHE A 8 -82.85 -18.16 15.91
C PHE A 8 -81.98 -19.29 15.30
N LEU A 9 -80.87 -19.63 15.95
CA LEU A 9 -79.96 -20.70 15.47
C LEU A 9 -80.57 -22.10 15.57
N LYS A 10 -81.44 -22.36 16.56
CA LYS A 10 -82.15 -23.64 16.66
C LYS A 10 -83.23 -23.81 15.57
N ILE A 11 -83.85 -22.73 15.13
CA ILE A 11 -84.84 -22.74 14.06
C ILE A 11 -84.16 -22.82 12.68
N GLY A 12 -83.00 -22.18 12.50
CA GLY A 12 -82.25 -22.20 11.24
C GLY A 12 -81.56 -23.52 10.89
N LEU A 13 -81.15 -24.31 11.89
CA LEU A 13 -80.42 -25.58 11.67
C LEU A 13 -81.31 -26.83 11.66
N GLY A 14 -82.58 -26.73 12.09
CA GLY A 14 -83.48 -27.88 12.23
C GLY A 14 -84.43 -28.13 11.05
N GLY A 15 -84.61 -27.17 10.14
CA GLY A 15 -85.74 -27.20 9.19
C GLY A 15 -85.41 -27.43 7.71
N LEU A 16 -84.15 -27.29 7.27
CA LEU A 16 -83.82 -27.25 5.82
C LEU A 16 -82.58 -28.05 5.41
N GLY A 17 -81.78 -28.56 6.35
CA GLY A 17 -80.50 -29.23 6.04
C GLY A 17 -80.62 -30.71 5.64
N GLY A 18 -81.76 -31.37 5.89
CA GLY A 18 -81.89 -32.82 5.74
C GLY A 18 -82.25 -33.34 4.34
N VAL A 19 -82.72 -32.47 3.43
CA VAL A 19 -83.29 -32.91 2.13
C VAL A 19 -82.42 -32.51 0.93
N LEU A 20 -81.40 -31.67 1.12
CA LEU A 20 -80.50 -31.20 0.04
C LEU A 20 -79.14 -31.92 -0.04
N LEU A 21 -78.83 -32.79 0.91
CA LEU A 21 -77.53 -33.52 0.97
C LEU A 21 -77.48 -34.78 0.09
N ALA A 22 -78.54 -35.11 -0.66
CA ALA A 22 -78.66 -36.33 -1.45
C ALA A 22 -78.55 -36.13 -2.97
N SER A 23 -78.11 -34.96 -3.44
CA SER A 23 -77.77 -34.76 -4.85
C SER A 23 -76.25 -34.65 -5.02
N ASN A 24 -75.69 -35.52 -5.86
CA ASN A 24 -74.27 -35.56 -6.22
C ASN A 24 -73.71 -34.23 -6.78
N GLY A 25 -74.54 -33.21 -7.02
CA GLY A 25 -74.12 -31.88 -7.47
C GLY A 25 -73.60 -30.95 -6.36
N PHE A 26 -73.89 -31.20 -5.08
CA PHE A 26 -73.41 -30.31 -4.01
C PHE A 26 -71.92 -30.53 -3.71
N ALA A 27 -71.43 -31.78 -3.80
CA ALA A 27 -70.01 -32.10 -3.65
C ALA A 27 -69.15 -31.59 -4.81
N GLU A 28 -69.66 -31.64 -6.06
CA GLU A 28 -68.98 -31.04 -7.22
C GLU A 28 -68.82 -29.52 -7.08
N MET A 29 -69.74 -28.85 -6.38
CA MET A 29 -69.68 -27.40 -6.13
C MET A 29 -68.51 -26.98 -5.24
N PHE A 30 -67.94 -27.91 -4.46
CA PHE A 30 -66.77 -27.68 -3.60
C PHE A 30 -65.44 -28.12 -4.21
N THR A 31 -65.41 -28.65 -5.45
CA THR A 31 -64.15 -28.94 -6.18
C THR A 31 -63.31 -27.67 -6.45
N PHE A 32 -63.92 -26.48 -6.40
CA PHE A 32 -63.20 -25.19 -6.39
C PHE A 32 -62.38 -24.94 -5.11
N PHE A 33 -62.63 -25.69 -4.03
CA PHE A 33 -61.87 -25.63 -2.77
C PHE A 33 -60.88 -26.78 -2.64
N ASP A 34 -60.75 -27.64 -3.66
CA ASP A 34 -59.65 -28.60 -3.68
C ASP A 34 -58.33 -27.81 -3.64
N PRO A 35 -57.45 -28.06 -2.66
CA PRO A 35 -56.19 -27.36 -2.56
C PRO A 35 -55.39 -27.65 -3.83
N VAL A 36 -55.24 -26.64 -4.67
CA VAL A 36 -54.36 -26.72 -5.84
C VAL A 36 -52.93 -26.79 -5.31
N ASP A 37 -52.33 -27.98 -5.37
CA ASP A 37 -50.92 -28.17 -5.03
C ASP A 37 -50.06 -27.61 -6.15
N VAL A 38 -49.67 -26.34 -6.02
CA VAL A 38 -48.82 -25.67 -6.99
C VAL A 38 -47.39 -25.65 -6.47
N GLU A 39 -46.60 -26.63 -6.91
CA GLU A 39 -45.21 -26.83 -6.48
C GLU A 39 -44.35 -25.56 -6.67
N ASN A 40 -44.57 -24.82 -7.77
CA ASN A 40 -44.03 -23.48 -8.00
C ASN A 40 -45.07 -22.57 -8.66
N PRO A 41 -45.77 -21.71 -7.90
CA PRO A 41 -46.80 -20.82 -8.44
C PRO A 41 -46.27 -19.78 -9.42
N LEU A 42 -44.96 -19.54 -9.46
CA LEU A 42 -44.33 -18.62 -10.42
C LEU A 42 -44.03 -19.29 -11.78
N ALA A 43 -43.95 -20.62 -11.85
CA ALA A 43 -43.68 -21.35 -13.09
C ALA A 43 -44.85 -21.28 -14.08
N PHE A 44 -46.08 -21.20 -13.55
CA PHE A 44 -47.32 -21.22 -14.33
C PHE A 44 -48.14 -19.94 -14.20
N TYR A 45 -47.58 -18.89 -13.56
CA TYR A 45 -48.32 -17.67 -13.29
C TYR A 45 -48.72 -16.98 -14.61
N PRO A 46 -50.03 -16.87 -14.92
CA PRO A 46 -50.47 -16.47 -16.26
C PRO A 46 -50.03 -15.05 -16.63
N ASN A 47 -49.98 -14.15 -15.64
CA ASN A 47 -49.59 -12.76 -15.82
C ASN A 47 -48.15 -12.51 -15.33
N ARG A 48 -47.18 -12.55 -16.24
CA ARG A 48 -45.76 -12.25 -15.94
C ARG A 48 -45.39 -10.76 -16.13
N GLY A 49 -46.37 -9.88 -16.31
CA GLY A 49 -46.14 -8.44 -16.53
C GLY A 49 -45.43 -7.75 -15.36
N TRP A 50 -45.64 -8.23 -14.14
CA TRP A 50 -44.98 -7.71 -12.93
C TRP A 50 -43.44 -7.83 -12.98
N GLU A 51 -42.89 -8.80 -13.71
CA GLU A 51 -41.43 -8.96 -13.88
C GLU A 51 -40.78 -7.75 -14.54
N LYS A 52 -41.55 -7.01 -15.35
CA LYS A 52 -41.08 -5.79 -16.02
C LYS A 52 -40.55 -4.77 -15.01
N VAL A 53 -41.15 -4.68 -13.82
CA VAL A 53 -40.70 -3.78 -12.76
C VAL A 53 -39.25 -4.07 -12.38
N PHE A 54 -38.90 -5.34 -12.16
CA PHE A 54 -37.54 -5.75 -11.81
C PHE A 54 -36.56 -5.60 -12.98
N LYS A 55 -36.98 -5.93 -14.20
CA LYS A 55 -36.18 -5.74 -15.43
C LYS A 55 -35.87 -4.26 -15.64
N ASP A 56 -36.86 -3.38 -15.44
CA ASP A 56 -36.70 -1.94 -15.54
C ASP A 56 -35.79 -1.40 -14.44
N LEU A 57 -35.89 -1.91 -13.20
CA LEU A 57 -34.96 -1.54 -12.11
C LEU A 57 -33.50 -1.89 -12.45
N TRP A 58 -33.25 -3.02 -13.10
CA TRP A 58 -31.91 -3.45 -13.49
C TRP A 58 -31.36 -2.71 -14.73
N ARG A 59 -32.25 -2.26 -15.62
CA ARG A 59 -31.90 -1.53 -16.84
C ARG A 59 -31.19 -0.21 -16.54
N TYR A 60 -30.22 0.12 -17.39
CA TYR A 60 -29.44 1.37 -17.35
C TYR A 60 -29.42 2.01 -18.75
N ASP A 61 -29.11 3.30 -18.81
CA ASP A 61 -29.07 4.10 -20.04
C ASP A 61 -27.67 4.10 -20.65
N SER A 62 -26.64 4.11 -19.81
CA SER A 62 -25.24 4.03 -20.23
C SER A 62 -24.36 3.40 -19.16
N GLU A 63 -23.14 3.04 -19.53
CA GLU A 63 -22.12 2.52 -18.63
C GLU A 63 -20.75 3.10 -18.96
N PHE A 64 -19.88 3.16 -17.96
CA PHE A 64 -18.47 3.50 -18.16
C PHE A 64 -17.58 2.77 -17.15
N SER A 65 -16.33 2.57 -17.52
CA SER A 65 -15.33 1.93 -16.65
C SER A 65 -14.52 2.99 -15.89
N PHE A 66 -14.17 2.70 -14.65
CA PHE A 66 -13.28 3.53 -13.85
C PHE A 66 -12.46 2.69 -12.88
N LEU A 67 -11.36 3.25 -12.40
CA LEU A 67 -10.49 2.60 -11.43
C LEU A 67 -10.95 2.92 -10.00
N CYS A 68 -11.30 1.89 -9.23
CA CYS A 68 -11.42 2.00 -7.79
C CYS A 68 -10.02 2.01 -7.20
N ALA A 69 -9.51 3.19 -6.90
CA ALA A 69 -8.16 3.38 -6.39
C ALA A 69 -8.16 4.09 -5.03
N PRO A 70 -8.72 3.49 -3.95
CA PRO A 70 -8.37 3.77 -2.56
C PRO A 70 -7.00 3.17 -2.20
N ASN A 71 -6.42 3.47 -1.03
CA ASN A 71 -5.18 2.80 -0.59
C ASN A 71 -5.45 1.35 -0.18
N ASP A 72 -5.84 0.51 -1.13
CA ASP A 72 -6.17 -0.88 -0.91
C ASP A 72 -5.24 -1.84 -1.63
N THR A 73 -4.25 -1.35 -2.38
CA THR A 73 -3.28 -2.09 -3.20
C THR A 73 -3.82 -2.77 -4.47
N HIS A 74 -5.13 -2.73 -4.73
CA HIS A 74 -5.73 -3.55 -5.78
C HIS A 74 -6.02 -2.81 -7.08
N ASN A 75 -6.37 -1.53 -7.01
CA ASN A 75 -6.77 -0.74 -8.18
C ASN A 75 -7.80 -1.47 -9.05
N CYS A 76 -8.93 -1.88 -8.46
CA CYS A 76 -9.92 -2.69 -9.17
C CYS A 76 -10.58 -1.89 -10.32
N LEU A 77 -10.68 -2.49 -11.51
CA LEU A 77 -11.41 -1.93 -12.65
C LEU A 77 -12.90 -2.25 -12.49
N LEU A 78 -13.68 -1.22 -12.20
CA LEU A 78 -15.11 -1.32 -11.98
C LEU A 78 -15.90 -0.68 -13.13
N LYS A 79 -17.14 -1.12 -13.27
CA LYS A 79 -18.11 -0.60 -14.23
C LYS A 79 -19.23 0.13 -13.49
N ALA A 80 -19.42 1.40 -13.82
CA ALA A 80 -20.51 2.23 -13.34
C ALA A 80 -21.68 2.17 -14.33
N HIS A 81 -22.88 1.88 -13.84
CA HIS A 81 -24.11 1.88 -14.62
C HIS A 81 -24.91 3.12 -14.28
N VAL A 82 -25.31 3.87 -15.31
CA VAL A 82 -25.96 5.16 -15.21
C VAL A 82 -27.41 5.02 -15.66
N LYS A 83 -28.32 5.55 -14.85
CA LYS A 83 -29.74 5.65 -15.18
C LYS A 83 -30.24 7.04 -14.78
N ASN A 84 -30.97 7.72 -15.65
CA ASN A 84 -31.42 9.09 -15.45
C ASN A 84 -30.26 10.04 -15.09
N ASN A 85 -29.11 9.90 -15.77
CA ASN A 85 -27.88 10.65 -15.50
C ASN A 85 -27.31 10.50 -14.07
N VAL A 86 -27.71 9.46 -13.34
CA VAL A 86 -27.20 9.13 -12.00
C VAL A 86 -26.56 7.75 -12.01
N VAL A 87 -25.40 7.60 -11.39
CA VAL A 87 -24.80 6.27 -11.19
C VAL A 87 -25.63 5.50 -10.17
N VAL A 88 -26.30 4.43 -10.62
CA VAL A 88 -27.21 3.64 -9.78
C VAL A 88 -26.57 2.35 -9.26
N ARG A 89 -25.56 1.82 -9.97
CA ARG A 89 -24.92 0.55 -9.62
C ARG A 89 -23.46 0.50 -10.06
N LEU A 90 -22.62 -0.07 -9.21
CA LEU A 90 -21.27 -0.49 -9.56
C LEU A 90 -21.22 -2.01 -9.68
N ALA A 91 -20.42 -2.50 -10.61
CA ALA A 91 -20.13 -3.92 -10.75
C ALA A 91 -18.64 -4.12 -11.11
N PRO A 92 -18.13 -5.34 -10.98
CA PRO A 92 -16.87 -5.72 -11.62
C PRO A 92 -16.93 -5.49 -13.13
N SER A 93 -15.78 -5.22 -13.73
CA SER A 93 -15.69 -4.94 -15.17
C SER A 93 -15.69 -6.19 -16.05
N PHE A 94 -15.21 -7.33 -15.56
CA PHE A 94 -14.94 -8.53 -16.36
C PHE A 94 -14.04 -8.24 -17.60
N GLY A 95 -13.04 -7.37 -17.39
CA GLY A 95 -12.17 -6.84 -18.46
C GLY A 95 -10.68 -7.12 -18.32
N TYR A 96 -10.21 -7.68 -17.20
CA TYR A 96 -8.81 -8.03 -16.97
C TYR A 96 -8.27 -9.01 -18.00
N SER A 97 -9.06 -10.02 -18.39
CA SER A 97 -8.62 -11.04 -19.37
C SER A 97 -8.39 -10.49 -20.78
N LYS A 98 -8.73 -9.22 -21.02
CA LYS A 98 -8.51 -8.52 -22.30
C LYS A 98 -7.16 -7.79 -22.34
N ALA A 99 -6.47 -7.69 -21.20
CA ALA A 99 -5.16 -7.07 -21.14
C ALA A 99 -4.10 -7.96 -21.79
N SER A 100 -3.24 -7.36 -22.60
CA SER A 100 -2.05 -7.97 -23.16
C SER A 100 -0.83 -7.10 -22.84
N ASP A 101 0.33 -7.73 -22.62
CA ASP A 101 1.59 -7.01 -22.50
C ASP A 101 2.22 -6.72 -23.88
N LEU A 102 3.41 -6.12 -23.88
CA LEU A 102 4.15 -5.76 -25.10
C LEU A 102 4.71 -6.99 -25.84
N ASP A 103 4.83 -8.12 -25.16
CA ASP A 103 5.35 -9.38 -25.71
C ASP A 103 4.21 -10.27 -26.26
N GLY A 104 2.95 -9.79 -26.17
CA GLY A 104 1.77 -10.49 -26.64
C GLY A 104 1.19 -11.51 -25.66
N ASN A 105 1.68 -11.56 -24.42
CA ASN A 105 1.09 -12.42 -23.40
C ASN A 105 -0.26 -11.84 -22.97
N GLN A 106 -1.26 -12.72 -22.81
CA GLN A 106 -2.60 -12.33 -22.40
C GLN A 106 -2.83 -12.65 -20.92
N ALA A 107 -3.46 -11.71 -20.20
CA ALA A 107 -3.85 -11.92 -18.83
C ALA A 107 -4.90 -13.05 -18.69
N SER A 108 -4.73 -13.89 -17.67
CA SER A 108 -5.67 -14.98 -17.37
C SER A 108 -7.07 -14.47 -17.01
N CYS A 109 -8.11 -15.20 -17.39
CA CYS A 109 -9.48 -14.94 -16.92
C CYS A 109 -9.67 -15.15 -15.41
N ARG A 110 -8.73 -15.80 -14.73
CA ARG A 110 -8.75 -15.97 -13.27
C ARG A 110 -8.57 -14.67 -12.48
N TRP A 111 -8.13 -13.60 -13.14
CA TRP A 111 -8.14 -12.26 -12.57
C TRP A 111 -9.55 -11.67 -12.43
N GLU A 112 -10.56 -12.29 -13.02
CA GLU A 112 -11.94 -11.88 -12.82
C GLU A 112 -12.54 -12.49 -11.54
N PRO A 113 -13.45 -11.79 -10.83
CA PRO A 113 -13.96 -10.46 -11.14
C PRO A 113 -13.16 -9.31 -10.53
N ARG A 114 -12.19 -9.57 -9.63
CA ARG A 114 -11.50 -8.57 -8.78
C ARG A 114 -12.39 -7.44 -8.29
N CYS A 115 -12.84 -7.49 -7.05
CA CYS A 115 -13.49 -6.34 -6.43
C CYS A 115 -13.55 -6.54 -4.91
N CYS A 116 -14.01 -5.52 -4.19
CA CYS A 116 -14.39 -5.70 -2.80
C CYS A 116 -15.70 -4.96 -2.50
N GLN A 117 -16.32 -5.30 -1.38
CA GLN A 117 -17.54 -4.66 -0.88
C GLN A 117 -17.42 -3.13 -0.76
N LYS A 118 -16.23 -2.60 -0.44
CA LYS A 118 -16.00 -1.15 -0.32
C LYS A 118 -15.99 -0.47 -1.70
N GLY A 119 -15.43 -1.14 -2.71
CA GLY A 119 -15.42 -0.65 -4.09
C GLY A 119 -16.83 -0.59 -4.67
N LEU A 120 -17.65 -1.63 -4.42
CA LEU A 120 -19.05 -1.66 -4.87
C LEU A 120 -19.93 -0.61 -4.17
N ALA A 121 -19.56 -0.20 -2.95
CA ALA A 121 -20.27 0.82 -2.18
C ALA A 121 -19.80 2.26 -2.48
N LEU A 122 -18.87 2.48 -3.42
CA LEU A 122 -18.24 3.79 -3.64
C LEU A 122 -19.25 4.88 -4.05
N VAL A 123 -20.37 4.52 -4.69
CA VAL A 123 -21.47 5.43 -5.03
C VAL A 123 -21.99 6.19 -3.81
N ARG A 124 -21.97 5.58 -2.61
CA ARG A 124 -22.35 6.26 -1.36
C ARG A 124 -21.44 7.45 -1.03
N ARG A 125 -20.18 7.46 -1.48
CA ARG A 125 -19.28 8.62 -1.30
C ARG A 125 -19.55 9.75 -2.28
N VAL A 126 -20.20 9.46 -3.41
CA VAL A 126 -20.56 10.47 -4.43
C VAL A 126 -21.82 11.22 -4.00
N TYR A 127 -22.85 10.49 -3.59
CA TYR A 127 -24.18 11.06 -3.30
C TYR A 127 -24.52 11.15 -1.80
N GLY A 128 -23.64 10.67 -0.92
CA GLY A 128 -23.86 10.70 0.52
C GLY A 128 -23.80 12.10 1.14
N ASP A 129 -24.31 12.19 2.36
CA ASP A 129 -24.33 13.37 3.22
C ASP A 129 -22.95 14.00 3.47
N ARG A 130 -21.89 13.20 3.44
CA ARG A 130 -20.50 13.63 3.68
C ARG A 130 -19.78 14.19 2.45
N ARG A 131 -20.45 14.30 1.29
CA ARG A 131 -19.81 14.84 0.07
C ARG A 131 -19.54 16.33 0.23
N ILE A 132 -18.27 16.73 0.14
CA ILE A 132 -17.91 18.15 0.02
C ILE A 132 -18.28 18.64 -1.39
N LYS A 133 -19.19 19.61 -1.46
CA LYS A 133 -19.76 20.13 -2.73
C LYS A 133 -19.14 21.46 -3.16
N TYR A 134 -18.60 22.23 -2.23
CA TYR A 134 -18.08 23.58 -2.46
C TYR A 134 -16.78 23.79 -1.69
N PRO A 135 -15.92 24.71 -2.13
CA PRO A 135 -14.85 25.23 -1.29
C PRO A 135 -15.43 25.84 -0.02
N VAL A 136 -14.77 25.57 1.09
CA VAL A 136 -15.15 26.11 2.39
C VAL A 136 -13.91 26.56 3.15
N ILE A 137 -14.09 27.57 4.00
CA ILE A 137 -13.07 28.09 4.90
C ILE A 137 -13.61 28.11 6.32
N ARG A 138 -12.76 27.80 7.30
CA ARG A 138 -13.11 27.98 8.71
C ARG A 138 -13.15 29.46 9.05
N GLU A 139 -14.20 29.90 9.74
CA GLU A 139 -14.41 31.31 10.11
C GLU A 139 -13.19 31.98 10.74
N GLY A 140 -12.62 31.40 11.81
CA GLY A 140 -11.45 32.01 12.45
C GLY A 140 -10.21 32.08 11.54
N PHE A 141 -10.08 31.21 10.55
CA PHE A 141 -9.00 31.32 9.55
C PHE A 141 -9.28 32.44 8.54
N SER A 142 -10.54 32.61 8.13
CA SER A 142 -10.95 33.73 7.27
C SER A 142 -10.69 35.07 7.94
N ASN A 143 -11.04 35.20 9.23
CA ASN A 143 -10.83 36.44 9.99
C ASN A 143 -9.34 36.79 10.12
N TRP A 144 -8.47 35.80 10.35
CA TRP A 144 -7.02 36.04 10.39
C TRP A 144 -6.48 36.66 9.09
N ILE A 145 -7.00 36.23 7.94
CA ILE A 145 -6.59 36.74 6.63
C ILE A 145 -7.16 38.15 6.38
N LYS A 146 -8.41 38.38 6.76
CA LYS A 146 -9.07 39.69 6.66
C LYS A 146 -8.41 40.76 7.53
N ASP A 147 -7.95 40.36 8.71
CA ASP A 147 -7.25 41.22 9.66
C ASP A 147 -5.78 41.48 9.27
N GLY A 148 -5.33 40.99 8.11
CA GLY A 148 -3.99 41.26 7.58
C GLY A 148 -2.88 40.36 8.13
N PHE A 149 -3.21 39.11 8.48
CA PHE A 149 -2.26 38.12 9.02
C PHE A 149 -1.54 38.56 10.32
N PRO A 150 -2.25 39.03 11.37
CA PRO A 150 -1.61 39.43 12.62
C PRO A 150 -0.85 38.25 13.25
N ARG A 151 0.27 38.55 13.92
CA ARG A 151 1.17 37.57 14.55
C ARG A 151 1.64 38.05 15.91
N ASP A 152 1.87 37.11 16.82
CA ASP A 152 2.59 37.35 18.07
C ASP A 152 4.09 37.56 17.79
N LYS A 153 4.85 38.02 18.79
CA LYS A 153 6.30 38.30 18.64
C LYS A 153 7.12 37.12 18.11
N ASN A 154 6.71 35.90 18.43
CA ASN A 154 7.34 34.65 17.97
C ASN A 154 6.90 34.24 16.55
N GLY A 155 6.12 35.07 15.85
CA GLY A 155 5.60 34.81 14.51
C GLY A 155 4.39 33.88 14.45
N LYS A 156 3.83 33.38 15.56
CA LYS A 156 2.61 32.55 15.51
C LYS A 156 1.37 33.43 15.28
N PRO A 157 0.35 32.95 14.55
CA PRO A 157 -0.97 33.58 14.57
C PRO A 157 -1.55 33.56 15.99
N PRO A 158 -2.17 34.66 16.46
CA PRO A 158 -2.79 34.71 17.77
C PRO A 158 -3.79 33.57 17.97
N SER A 159 -3.79 32.97 19.17
CA SER A 159 -4.55 31.75 19.48
C SER A 159 -6.05 31.88 19.18
N LYS A 160 -6.63 33.08 19.32
CA LYS A 160 -8.04 33.38 19.00
C LYS A 160 -8.43 32.95 17.57
N TYR A 161 -7.51 33.00 16.62
CA TYR A 161 -7.77 32.57 15.24
C TYR A 161 -7.63 31.06 15.03
N LEU A 162 -6.99 30.32 15.94
CA LEU A 162 -6.64 28.90 15.77
C LEU A 162 -7.46 27.94 16.65
N GLN A 163 -7.91 28.40 17.81
CA GLN A 163 -8.59 27.57 18.83
C GLN A 163 -9.90 26.94 18.36
N GLY A 164 -10.54 27.50 17.33
CA GLY A 164 -11.78 26.98 16.75
C GLY A 164 -11.64 25.79 15.80
N ARG A 165 -10.41 25.29 15.55
CA ARG A 165 -10.21 24.09 14.72
C ARG A 165 -10.99 22.90 15.29
N GLY A 166 -11.88 22.32 14.48
CA GLY A 166 -12.76 21.21 14.87
C GLY A 166 -14.02 21.62 15.66
N LYS A 167 -14.22 22.92 15.93
CA LYS A 167 -15.34 23.44 16.72
C LYS A 167 -16.17 24.50 15.98
N GLU A 168 -15.53 25.25 15.09
CA GLU A 168 -16.17 26.31 14.31
C GLU A 168 -16.86 25.79 13.05
N ALA A 169 -17.83 26.58 12.58
CA ALA A 169 -18.48 26.35 11.30
C ALA A 169 -17.54 26.64 10.11
N PHE A 170 -17.88 26.00 8.99
CA PHE A 170 -17.25 26.23 7.69
C PHE A 170 -18.14 27.16 6.86
N ILE A 171 -17.54 28.24 6.37
CA ILE A 171 -18.18 29.23 5.50
C ILE A 171 -17.93 28.83 4.06
N LYS A 172 -18.98 28.78 3.25
CA LYS A 172 -18.89 28.56 1.80
C LYS A 172 -18.23 29.76 1.12
N ILE A 173 -17.30 29.50 0.22
CA ILE A 173 -16.63 30.52 -0.60
C ILE A 173 -16.58 30.10 -2.07
N SER A 174 -16.28 31.04 -2.95
CA SER A 174 -16.02 30.75 -4.36
C SER A 174 -14.65 30.09 -4.56
N TRP A 175 -14.46 29.44 -5.71
CA TRP A 175 -13.14 28.91 -6.09
C TRP A 175 -12.08 30.00 -6.25
N GLN A 176 -12.47 31.17 -6.78
CA GLN A 176 -11.55 32.30 -6.93
C GLN A 176 -11.03 32.78 -5.57
N GLU A 177 -11.92 32.93 -4.59
CA GLU A 177 -11.53 33.27 -3.22
C GLU A 177 -10.65 32.18 -2.60
N ALA A 178 -10.97 30.91 -2.81
CA ALA A 178 -10.16 29.81 -2.28
C ALA A 178 -8.72 29.82 -2.83
N PHE A 179 -8.54 30.09 -4.12
CA PHE A 179 -7.22 30.20 -4.74
C PHE A 179 -6.46 31.45 -4.26
N ASP A 180 -7.11 32.60 -4.15
CA ASP A 180 -6.52 33.83 -3.60
C ASP A 180 -6.02 33.60 -2.16
N ILE A 181 -6.90 33.04 -1.32
CA ILE A 181 -6.59 32.71 0.07
C ILE A 181 -5.39 31.76 0.16
N ALA A 182 -5.37 30.70 -0.65
CA ALA A 182 -4.26 29.76 -0.66
C ALA A 182 -2.95 30.45 -1.07
N ALA A 183 -2.94 31.22 -2.16
CA ALA A 183 -1.76 31.92 -2.64
C ALA A 183 -1.20 32.92 -1.62
N ARG A 184 -2.06 33.79 -1.08
CA ARG A 184 -1.69 34.80 -0.07
C ARG A 184 -1.17 34.15 1.21
N THR A 185 -1.78 33.04 1.64
CA THR A 185 -1.33 32.30 2.83
C THR A 185 0.05 31.69 2.62
N LEU A 186 0.29 31.04 1.48
CA LEU A 186 1.58 30.43 1.16
C LEU A 186 2.68 31.49 1.08
N GLU A 187 2.42 32.61 0.39
CA GLU A 187 3.34 33.75 0.32
C GLU A 187 3.61 34.35 1.70
N ASN A 188 2.58 34.58 2.50
CA ASN A 188 2.72 35.17 3.84
C ASN A 188 3.59 34.31 4.76
N ILE A 189 3.34 32.99 4.81
CA ILE A 189 4.14 32.06 5.63
C ILE A 189 5.58 31.98 5.11
N ALA A 190 5.77 31.89 3.79
CA ALA A 190 7.10 31.83 3.20
C ALA A 190 7.93 33.09 3.49
N LYS A 191 7.32 34.28 3.45
CA LYS A 191 8.00 35.53 3.80
C LYS A 191 8.35 35.58 5.29
N GLU A 192 7.40 35.24 6.14
CA GLU A 192 7.53 35.35 7.60
C GLU A 192 8.71 34.53 8.16
N TYR A 193 8.94 33.34 7.60
CA TYR A 193 9.95 32.40 8.09
C TYR A 193 11.20 32.32 7.22
N SER A 194 11.44 33.32 6.36
CA SER A 194 12.69 33.41 5.61
C SER A 194 13.78 34.17 6.36
N GLY A 195 15.03 33.80 6.12
CA GLY A 195 16.21 34.43 6.72
C GLY A 195 16.41 34.13 8.21
N GLU A 196 17.37 34.83 8.82
CA GLU A 196 17.75 34.64 10.23
C GLU A 196 16.62 34.97 11.20
N GLU A 197 15.81 35.99 10.88
CA GLU A 197 14.65 36.35 11.69
C GLU A 197 13.59 35.24 11.70
N GLY A 198 13.38 34.58 10.55
CA GLY A 198 12.51 33.42 10.46
C GLY A 198 13.01 32.25 11.31
N LYS A 199 14.32 31.96 11.27
CA LYS A 199 14.96 30.95 12.12
C LYS A 199 14.79 31.25 13.61
N ARG A 200 15.05 32.50 14.02
CA ARG A 200 14.87 32.98 15.40
C ARG A 200 13.45 32.73 15.89
N LYS A 201 12.44 33.11 15.09
CA LYS A 201 11.02 32.88 15.39
C LYS A 201 10.70 31.40 15.55
N LEU A 202 11.20 30.53 14.67
CA LEU A 202 10.98 29.08 14.77
C LEU A 202 11.59 28.50 16.06
N LEU A 203 12.78 28.93 16.45
CA LEU A 203 13.41 28.52 17.71
C LEU A 203 12.60 28.99 18.92
N GLU A 204 12.13 30.24 18.93
CA GLU A 204 11.26 30.77 19.99
C GLU A 204 9.90 30.07 20.07
N GLN A 205 9.46 29.46 18.97
CA GLN A 205 8.25 28.64 18.95
C GLN A 205 8.44 27.23 19.53
N GLY A 206 9.69 26.84 19.83
CA GLY A 206 10.05 25.54 20.39
C GLY A 206 10.35 24.46 19.36
N TYR A 207 10.64 24.82 18.10
CA TYR A 207 11.08 23.83 17.11
C TYR A 207 12.52 23.38 17.39
N ASP A 208 12.78 22.10 17.14
CA ASP A 208 14.10 21.50 17.29
C ASP A 208 15.15 22.21 16.41
N PRO A 209 16.36 22.52 16.92
CA PRO A 209 17.39 23.21 16.15
C PRO A 209 17.73 22.56 14.81
N LEU A 210 17.76 21.22 14.73
CA LEU A 210 18.03 20.50 13.49
C LEU A 210 16.89 20.67 12.47
N MET A 211 15.64 20.78 12.94
CA MET A 211 14.51 21.09 12.06
C MET A 211 14.61 22.51 11.49
N VAL A 212 15.05 23.47 12.30
CA VAL A 212 15.24 24.86 11.86
C VAL A 212 16.42 24.94 10.88
N GLU A 213 17.53 24.28 11.18
CA GLU A 213 18.69 24.18 10.30
C GLU A 213 18.30 23.57 8.94
N ALA A 214 17.49 22.51 8.94
CA ALA A 214 17.02 21.85 7.71
C ALA A 214 16.21 22.79 6.79
N THR A 215 15.66 23.90 7.28
CA THR A 215 15.03 24.91 6.41
C THR A 215 16.06 25.63 5.52
N GLY A 216 17.33 25.67 5.95
CA GLY A 216 18.39 26.45 5.32
C GLY A 216 18.04 27.91 5.12
N GLY A 217 17.20 28.49 5.99
CA GLY A 217 16.75 29.88 5.93
C GLY A 217 15.71 30.19 4.84
N ALA A 218 15.23 29.19 4.11
CA ALA A 218 14.17 29.35 3.12
C ALA A 218 12.80 29.14 3.76
N GLY A 219 11.98 30.20 3.88
CA GLY A 219 10.70 30.10 4.56
C GLY A 219 9.70 29.17 3.88
N VAL A 220 9.82 28.94 2.56
CA VAL A 220 9.02 27.93 1.86
C VAL A 220 9.24 26.51 2.38
N GLN A 221 10.39 26.22 3.00
CA GLN A 221 10.70 24.92 3.59
C GLN A 221 9.89 24.64 4.85
N THR A 222 9.23 25.65 5.42
CA THR A 222 8.25 25.48 6.52
C THR A 222 6.89 25.00 6.03
N LEU A 223 6.62 25.12 4.72
CA LEU A 223 5.40 24.65 4.09
C LEU A 223 5.49 23.15 3.79
N LYS A 224 4.50 22.41 4.26
CA LYS A 224 4.48 20.94 4.24
C LYS A 224 3.46 20.45 3.23
N PHE A 225 3.92 19.69 2.26
CA PHE A 225 3.10 19.13 1.19
C PHE A 225 3.21 17.62 1.20
N ARG A 226 2.07 16.94 1.13
CA ARG A 226 2.03 15.49 1.07
C ARG A 226 1.05 15.08 0.00
N GLY A 227 1.49 14.23 -0.93
CA GLY A 227 0.58 13.53 -1.82
C GLY A 227 -0.34 12.63 -1.00
N GLY A 228 -1.62 12.59 -1.35
CA GLY A 228 -2.55 11.64 -0.73
C GLY A 228 -2.32 10.24 -1.28
N MET A 229 -2.37 9.23 -0.40
CA MET A 229 -2.58 7.86 -0.85
C MET A 229 -3.99 7.70 -1.45
N PRO A 230 -4.20 6.66 -2.27
CA PRO A 230 -5.03 6.76 -3.44
C PRO A 230 -6.47 7.28 -3.27
N ALA A 231 -6.86 8.42 -3.84
CA ALA A 231 -8.28 8.68 -4.15
C ALA A 231 -8.59 8.97 -5.63
N LEU A 232 -7.69 9.57 -6.42
CA LEU A 232 -7.99 10.05 -7.81
C LEU A 232 -6.82 10.02 -8.84
N GLY A 233 -5.96 8.98 -8.88
CA GLY A 233 -4.90 8.84 -9.92
C GLY A 233 -3.63 9.70 -9.75
N ALA A 234 -2.80 9.84 -10.80
CA ALA A 234 -1.47 10.48 -10.77
C ALA A 234 -1.46 11.91 -10.20
N THR A 235 -2.50 12.70 -10.49
CA THR A 235 -2.62 14.09 -10.02
C THR A 235 -2.62 14.19 -8.49
N ARG A 236 -3.23 13.26 -7.75
CA ARG A 236 -3.25 13.33 -6.27
C ARG A 236 -1.89 13.04 -5.63
N ILE A 237 -1.07 12.24 -6.30
CA ILE A 237 0.24 11.80 -5.82
C ILE A 237 1.19 12.95 -6.13
N PHE A 238 1.24 13.35 -7.40
CA PHE A 238 2.26 14.27 -7.87
C PHE A 238 1.89 15.75 -7.78
N ALA A 239 0.61 16.16 -7.73
CA ALA A 239 0.29 17.59 -7.76
C ALA A 239 0.80 18.33 -6.52
N GLN A 240 0.69 17.72 -5.33
CA GLN A 240 1.20 18.34 -4.09
C GLN A 240 2.73 18.42 -4.10
N TYR A 241 3.43 17.38 -4.58
CA TYR A 241 4.89 17.41 -4.72
C TYR A 241 5.34 18.38 -5.82
N ARG A 242 4.60 18.47 -6.93
CA ARG A 242 4.85 19.42 -8.01
C ARG A 242 4.65 20.86 -7.53
N LEU A 243 3.58 21.12 -6.78
CA LEU A 243 3.37 22.42 -6.14
C LEU A 243 4.50 22.74 -5.17
N ALA A 244 4.89 21.78 -4.32
CA ALA A 244 6.01 21.96 -3.41
C ALA A 244 7.29 22.34 -4.17
N ASN A 245 7.62 21.63 -5.23
CA ASN A 245 8.79 21.93 -6.05
C ASN A 245 8.68 23.31 -6.72
N ALA A 246 7.50 23.66 -7.27
CA ALA A 246 7.25 24.94 -7.92
C ALA A 246 7.39 26.15 -6.98
N LEU A 247 7.26 25.96 -5.66
CA LEU A 247 7.51 27.02 -4.67
C LEU A 247 8.97 27.47 -4.61
N ALA A 248 9.90 26.81 -5.33
CA ALA A 248 11.24 27.35 -5.56
C ALA A 248 11.21 28.72 -6.27
N LEU A 249 10.22 28.96 -7.14
CA LEU A 249 10.05 30.27 -7.77
C LEU A 249 9.66 31.35 -6.75
N LEU A 250 8.84 30.99 -5.77
CA LEU A 250 8.47 31.90 -4.68
C LEU A 250 9.68 32.17 -3.78
N ASP A 251 10.47 31.16 -3.47
CA ASP A 251 11.67 31.27 -2.67
C ASP A 251 12.75 32.14 -3.34
N SER A 252 13.02 31.92 -4.63
CA SER A 252 13.92 32.78 -5.42
C SER A 252 13.48 34.24 -5.36
N LYS A 253 12.17 34.53 -5.45
CA LYS A 253 11.63 35.88 -5.32
C LYS A 253 11.76 36.47 -3.91
N ILE A 254 11.54 35.66 -2.86
CA ILE A 254 11.58 36.14 -1.46
C ILE A 254 13.01 36.36 -0.99
N ARG A 255 13.91 35.42 -1.27
CA ARG A 255 15.31 35.47 -0.84
C ARG A 255 16.23 36.16 -1.83
N ASN A 256 15.75 36.46 -3.04
CA ASN A 256 16.53 37.02 -4.15
C ASN A 256 17.80 36.20 -4.44
N VAL A 257 17.60 34.90 -4.65
CA VAL A 257 18.68 33.93 -4.93
C VAL A 257 18.57 33.37 -6.34
N GLU A 258 19.72 32.95 -6.88
CA GLU A 258 19.82 32.32 -8.19
C GLU A 258 19.08 30.97 -8.24
N PRO A 259 18.70 30.49 -9.44
CA PRO A 259 17.93 29.24 -9.59
C PRO A 259 18.55 28.02 -8.90
N ASP A 260 19.89 27.92 -8.87
CA ASP A 260 20.61 26.80 -8.25
C ASP A 260 20.57 26.83 -6.71
N GLU A 261 20.27 27.98 -6.11
CA GLU A 261 20.17 28.18 -4.66
C GLU A 261 18.71 28.21 -4.17
N ALA A 262 17.76 28.30 -5.09
CA ALA A 262 16.34 28.31 -4.81
C ALA A 262 15.87 26.94 -4.30
N LYS A 263 15.05 26.94 -3.25
CA LYS A 263 14.54 25.73 -2.61
C LYS A 263 13.04 25.63 -2.80
N GLY A 264 12.55 24.45 -3.19
CA GLY A 264 11.11 24.16 -3.13
C GLY A 264 10.59 24.09 -1.69
N ALA A 265 9.30 23.86 -1.50
CA ALA A 265 8.76 23.46 -0.20
C ALA A 265 9.00 21.98 0.11
N ARG A 266 8.72 21.54 1.35
CA ARG A 266 9.00 20.18 1.81
C ARG A 266 7.90 19.19 1.38
N GLY A 267 8.28 18.22 0.55
CA GLY A 267 7.50 17.01 0.31
C GLY A 267 7.67 16.03 1.47
N TRP A 268 6.57 15.56 2.04
CA TRP A 268 6.58 14.57 3.13
C TRP A 268 6.45 13.15 2.60
N ASP A 269 7.24 12.24 3.17
CA ASP A 269 7.17 10.82 2.87
C ASP A 269 5.86 10.20 3.40
N ASN A 270 5.37 9.20 2.68
CA ASN A 270 4.23 8.41 3.08
C ASN A 270 4.64 7.03 3.58
N TYR A 271 5.64 6.40 2.98
CA TYR A 271 5.80 4.96 3.13
C TYR A 271 6.39 4.58 4.50
N THR A 272 7.36 5.35 4.97
CA THR A 272 7.91 5.22 6.34
C THR A 272 6.91 5.69 7.39
N TRP A 273 6.17 6.78 7.10
CA TRP A 273 5.20 7.35 8.04
C TRP A 273 4.03 6.41 8.34
N HIS A 274 3.52 5.70 7.34
CA HIS A 274 2.47 4.71 7.55
C HIS A 274 3.00 3.38 8.09
N THR A 275 4.31 3.26 8.31
CA THR A 275 4.99 2.03 8.72
C THR A 275 4.84 0.87 7.72
N ASP A 276 4.55 1.22 6.45
CA ASP A 276 4.45 0.25 5.36
C ASP A 276 5.82 -0.07 4.74
N LEU A 277 6.81 0.83 4.87
CA LEU A 277 8.21 0.50 4.56
C LEU A 277 8.70 -0.57 5.54
N PRO A 278 9.11 -1.76 5.08
CA PRO A 278 9.73 -2.77 5.93
C PRO A 278 11.24 -2.51 6.01
N PRO A 279 11.80 -1.93 7.10
CA PRO A 279 13.19 -1.48 7.12
C PRO A 279 14.21 -2.60 6.92
N GLY A 280 13.86 -3.84 7.27
CA GLY A 280 14.68 -5.02 7.00
C GLY A 280 14.90 -5.27 5.50
N HIS A 281 13.99 -4.83 4.63
CA HIS A 281 14.09 -5.05 3.18
C HIS A 281 15.20 -4.17 2.56
N PRO A 282 15.28 -2.84 2.81
CA PRO A 282 16.45 -2.06 2.45
C PRO A 282 17.75 -2.53 3.12
N MET A 283 17.69 -2.97 4.38
CA MET A 283 18.90 -3.45 5.10
C MET A 283 19.51 -4.68 4.43
N VAL A 284 18.69 -5.61 3.92
CA VAL A 284 19.17 -6.86 3.31
C VAL A 284 19.43 -6.72 1.81
N THR A 285 18.60 -5.96 1.09
CA THR A 285 18.61 -5.95 -0.40
C THR A 285 19.06 -4.63 -1.01
N GLY A 286 19.11 -3.54 -0.24
CA GLY A 286 19.29 -2.19 -0.76
C GLY A 286 18.09 -1.63 -1.54
N GLN A 287 16.97 -2.35 -1.62
CA GLN A 287 15.74 -1.90 -2.29
C GLN A 287 14.72 -1.40 -1.29
N GLN A 288 13.90 -0.41 -1.70
CA GLN A 288 12.84 0.14 -0.84
C GLN A 288 11.88 -0.97 -0.37
N THR A 289 11.30 -1.71 -1.32
CA THR A 289 10.48 -2.91 -1.11
C THR A 289 10.40 -3.64 -2.44
N VAL A 290 10.56 -4.96 -2.41
CA VAL A 290 10.38 -5.84 -3.57
C VAL A 290 9.41 -6.94 -3.16
N ASP A 291 8.21 -6.91 -3.74
CA ASP A 291 7.20 -7.94 -3.48
C ASP A 291 6.88 -8.71 -4.76
N TRP A 292 6.36 -9.92 -4.57
CA TRP A 292 5.78 -10.74 -5.61
C TRP A 292 4.27 -10.45 -5.72
N ASP A 293 3.71 -10.64 -6.91
CA ASP A 293 2.27 -10.55 -7.11
C ASP A 293 1.61 -11.79 -6.48
N LEU A 294 0.50 -11.61 -5.77
CA LEU A 294 -0.18 -12.66 -5.00
C LEU A 294 -0.57 -13.89 -5.82
N VAL A 295 -0.69 -13.76 -7.15
CA VAL A 295 -0.81 -14.89 -8.09
C VAL A 295 0.34 -15.89 -7.98
N CYS A 296 1.54 -15.48 -7.56
CA CYS A 296 2.69 -16.37 -7.38
C CYS A 296 2.45 -17.48 -6.34
N ALA A 297 1.43 -17.34 -5.48
CA ALA A 297 0.98 -18.43 -4.63
C ALA A 297 0.60 -19.70 -5.41
N ASP A 298 0.16 -19.58 -6.68
CA ASP A 298 -0.13 -20.72 -7.54
C ASP A 298 1.10 -21.56 -7.87
N HIS A 299 2.29 -20.97 -7.74
CA HIS A 299 3.57 -21.61 -8.03
C HIS A 299 4.25 -22.17 -6.78
N SER A 300 3.60 -22.08 -5.61
CA SER A 300 4.14 -22.58 -4.34
C SER A 300 3.45 -23.87 -3.89
N LYS A 301 4.24 -24.80 -3.34
CA LYS A 301 3.75 -26.00 -2.64
C LYS A 301 3.54 -25.76 -1.14
N ASN A 302 4.13 -24.71 -0.58
CA ASN A 302 4.06 -24.38 0.84
C ASN A 302 3.96 -22.86 1.00
N ILE A 303 2.87 -22.38 1.59
CA ILE A 303 2.57 -20.97 1.74
C ILE A 303 2.49 -20.65 3.22
N VAL A 304 3.41 -19.81 3.70
CA VAL A 304 3.40 -19.31 5.07
C VAL A 304 2.85 -17.88 5.06
N VAL A 305 1.65 -17.70 5.58
CA VAL A 305 1.03 -16.39 5.74
C VAL A 305 1.34 -15.86 7.14
N TRP A 306 2.35 -15.00 7.24
CA TRP A 306 2.85 -14.50 8.52
C TRP A 306 2.46 -13.03 8.73
N GLY A 307 1.63 -12.76 9.74
CA GLY A 307 1.23 -11.39 10.09
C GLY A 307 0.31 -10.71 9.06
N MET A 308 -0.24 -11.46 8.11
CA MET A 308 -1.14 -10.95 7.07
C MET A 308 -2.54 -11.57 7.18
N ASN A 309 -3.56 -10.73 7.31
CA ASN A 309 -4.97 -11.16 7.21
C ASN A 309 -5.43 -11.14 5.73
N TRP A 310 -4.79 -11.95 4.88
CA TRP A 310 -5.01 -12.02 3.42
C TRP A 310 -6.48 -11.95 3.01
N ILE A 311 -7.34 -12.81 3.60
CA ILE A 311 -8.76 -12.88 3.24
C ILE A 311 -9.49 -11.55 3.43
N THR A 312 -9.03 -10.72 4.38
CA THR A 312 -9.63 -9.42 4.70
C THR A 312 -8.89 -8.27 4.02
N THR A 313 -7.57 -8.26 4.00
CA THR A 313 -6.79 -7.10 3.53
C THR A 313 -6.46 -7.17 2.04
N LYS A 314 -6.58 -8.35 1.43
CA LYS A 314 -6.30 -8.63 0.02
C LYS A 314 -7.49 -9.33 -0.67
N MET A 315 -8.71 -8.86 -0.38
CA MET A 315 -9.96 -9.55 -0.80
C MET A 315 -10.03 -9.90 -2.29
N PRO A 316 -9.71 -8.98 -3.24
CA PRO A 316 -9.75 -9.28 -4.67
C PRO A 316 -8.77 -10.39 -5.10
N ASP A 317 -7.70 -10.61 -4.33
CA ASP A 317 -6.62 -11.57 -4.59
C ASP A 317 -6.65 -12.79 -3.65
N SER A 318 -7.67 -12.89 -2.80
CA SER A 318 -7.75 -13.97 -1.81
C SER A 318 -8.01 -15.34 -2.42
N HIS A 319 -8.57 -15.36 -3.63
CA HIS A 319 -8.85 -16.60 -4.34
C HIS A 319 -7.56 -17.35 -4.70
N TRP A 320 -6.45 -16.66 -4.99
CA TRP A 320 -5.15 -17.29 -5.26
C TRP A 320 -4.72 -18.21 -4.12
N LEU A 321 -4.80 -17.75 -2.87
CA LEU A 321 -4.47 -18.57 -1.69
C LEU A 321 -5.34 -19.82 -1.62
N THR A 322 -6.66 -19.68 -1.79
CA THR A 322 -7.59 -20.81 -1.69
C THR A 322 -7.48 -21.78 -2.86
N GLU A 323 -7.24 -21.29 -4.06
CA GLU A 323 -7.07 -22.09 -5.27
C GLU A 323 -5.75 -22.87 -5.24
N SER A 324 -4.65 -22.25 -4.78
CA SER A 324 -3.39 -22.95 -4.53
C SER A 324 -3.57 -24.11 -3.55
N ARG A 325 -4.36 -23.91 -2.49
CA ARG A 325 -4.66 -24.97 -1.53
C ARG A 325 -5.43 -26.13 -2.18
N LEU A 326 -6.40 -25.85 -3.05
CA LEU A 326 -7.11 -26.88 -3.82
C LEU A 326 -6.18 -27.64 -4.79
N LYS A 327 -5.11 -26.99 -5.27
CA LYS A 327 -4.04 -27.62 -6.07
C LYS A 327 -3.02 -28.41 -5.24
N GLY A 328 -3.20 -28.47 -3.91
CA GLY A 328 -2.35 -29.25 -3.01
C GLY A 328 -1.26 -28.44 -2.29
N ALA A 329 -1.23 -27.11 -2.41
CA ALA A 329 -0.35 -26.29 -1.60
C ALA A 329 -0.76 -26.37 -0.12
N LYS A 330 0.21 -26.55 0.78
CA LYS A 330 -0.04 -26.45 2.23
C LYS A 330 -0.02 -25.00 2.68
N VAL A 331 -1.01 -24.57 3.45
CA VAL A 331 -1.12 -23.21 3.96
C VAL A 331 -0.92 -23.20 5.48
N THR A 332 0.07 -22.46 5.95
CA THR A 332 0.29 -22.21 7.38
C THR A 332 0.08 -20.73 7.69
N VAL A 333 -0.73 -20.41 8.69
CA VAL A 333 -0.94 -19.03 9.14
C VAL A 333 -0.25 -18.81 10.48
N ILE A 334 0.59 -17.79 10.57
CA ILE A 334 1.23 -17.33 11.82
C ILE A 334 0.68 -15.94 12.13
N ALA A 335 -0.06 -15.81 13.23
CA ALA A 335 -0.76 -14.58 13.58
C ALA A 335 -0.86 -14.38 15.09
N CYS A 336 -1.20 -13.17 15.53
CA CYS A 336 -1.43 -12.88 16.95
C CYS A 336 -2.85 -13.23 17.43
N GLU A 337 -3.72 -13.58 16.49
CA GLU A 337 -5.14 -13.85 16.71
C GLU A 337 -5.66 -14.81 15.64
N TYR A 338 -6.79 -15.48 15.90
CA TYR A 338 -7.46 -16.31 14.91
C TYR A 338 -8.19 -15.42 13.89
N SER A 339 -7.45 -14.96 12.88
CA SER A 339 -7.94 -14.09 11.81
C SER A 339 -8.81 -14.83 10.79
N ALA A 340 -9.51 -14.08 9.92
CA ALA A 340 -10.29 -14.67 8.82
C ALA A 340 -9.46 -15.57 7.92
N THR A 341 -8.17 -15.30 7.72
CA THR A 341 -7.28 -16.17 6.93
C THR A 341 -7.06 -17.53 7.57
N CYS A 342 -7.13 -17.65 8.90
CA CYS A 342 -6.91 -18.91 9.61
C CYS A 342 -7.92 -20.00 9.19
N ASN A 343 -9.14 -19.61 8.79
CA ASN A 343 -10.15 -20.58 8.36
C ASN A 343 -9.86 -21.20 6.97
N LYS A 344 -8.84 -20.70 6.25
CA LYS A 344 -8.34 -21.24 4.97
C LYS A 344 -6.97 -21.92 5.11
N ALA A 345 -6.46 -22.06 6.32
CA ALA A 345 -5.17 -22.66 6.59
C ALA A 345 -5.29 -24.15 6.92
N ASP A 346 -4.23 -24.90 6.67
CA ASP A 346 -4.06 -26.27 7.14
C ASP A 346 -3.45 -26.28 8.56
N ASN A 347 -2.55 -25.33 8.84
CA ASN A 347 -1.96 -25.13 10.16
C ASN A 347 -2.14 -23.67 10.62
N VAL A 348 -2.41 -23.48 11.90
CA VAL A 348 -2.53 -22.15 12.52
C VAL A 348 -1.65 -22.09 13.75
N LEU A 349 -0.71 -21.14 13.77
CA LEU A 349 0.14 -20.85 14.91
C LEU A 349 -0.19 -19.47 15.46
N ILE A 350 -0.78 -19.44 16.66
CA ILE A 350 -1.06 -18.20 17.38
C ILE A 350 0.12 -17.84 18.27
N VAL A 351 0.69 -16.66 18.06
CA VAL A 351 1.87 -16.17 18.77
C VAL A 351 1.56 -14.90 19.56
N ARG A 352 2.39 -14.56 20.53
CA ARG A 352 2.25 -13.28 21.24
C ARG A 352 2.71 -12.12 20.32
N PRO A 353 2.04 -10.96 20.36
CA PRO A 353 2.54 -9.76 19.66
C PRO A 353 3.99 -9.46 20.04
N GLY A 354 4.81 -9.15 19.02
CA GLY A 354 6.23 -8.80 19.21
C GLY A 354 7.18 -9.98 19.41
N THR A 355 6.73 -11.24 19.43
CA THR A 355 7.62 -12.40 19.64
C THR A 355 7.99 -13.16 18.36
N THR A 356 7.53 -12.68 17.20
CA THR A 356 7.81 -13.34 15.91
C THR A 356 9.29 -13.36 15.52
N PRO A 357 10.16 -12.39 15.89
CA PRO A 357 11.59 -12.51 15.63
C PRO A 357 12.23 -13.73 16.34
N ALA A 358 11.82 -14.03 17.58
CA ALA A 358 12.31 -15.20 18.30
C ALA A 358 11.88 -16.51 17.62
N LEU A 359 10.65 -16.56 17.08
CA LEU A 359 10.17 -17.70 16.30
C LEU A 359 10.98 -17.87 15.01
N ALA A 360 11.27 -16.78 14.28
CA ALA A 360 12.10 -16.81 13.08
C ALA A 360 13.51 -17.33 13.36
N LEU A 361 14.15 -16.87 14.45
CA LEU A 361 15.45 -17.39 14.88
C LEU A 361 15.41 -18.88 15.25
N GLY A 362 14.32 -19.34 15.87
CA GLY A 362 14.11 -20.77 16.12
C GLY A 362 14.05 -21.60 14.83
N PHE A 363 13.36 -21.11 13.79
CA PHE A 363 13.34 -21.75 12.47
C PHE A 363 14.73 -21.76 11.83
N SER A 364 15.44 -20.63 11.84
CA SER A 364 16.81 -20.55 11.31
C SER A 364 17.75 -21.51 12.02
N TYR A 365 17.66 -21.64 13.35
CA TYR A 365 18.47 -22.58 14.11
C TYR A 365 18.28 -24.02 13.65
N VAL A 366 17.04 -24.47 13.48
CA VAL A 366 16.73 -25.83 13.01
C VAL A 366 17.23 -26.03 11.58
N ILE A 367 16.96 -25.07 10.68
CA ILE A 367 17.38 -25.15 9.27
C ILE A 367 18.90 -25.28 9.15
N ILE A 368 19.65 -24.46 9.89
CA ILE A 368 21.12 -24.48 9.86
C ILE A 368 21.65 -25.77 10.52
N LYS A 369 21.18 -26.09 11.73
CA LYS A 369 21.66 -27.26 12.49
C LYS A 369 21.41 -28.58 11.78
N GLU A 370 20.30 -28.71 11.08
CA GLU A 370 19.93 -29.93 10.35
C GLU A 370 20.38 -29.92 8.87
N GLY A 371 21.06 -28.86 8.41
CA GLY A 371 21.57 -28.76 7.04
C GLY A 371 20.48 -28.68 5.97
N LEU A 372 19.34 -28.05 6.27
CA LEU A 372 18.15 -28.00 5.40
C LEU A 372 18.15 -26.80 4.42
N TYR A 373 19.29 -26.12 4.25
CA TYR A 373 19.46 -24.98 3.35
C TYR A 373 20.17 -25.39 2.05
N ASP A 374 20.13 -24.50 1.04
CA ASP A 374 20.91 -24.66 -0.19
C ASP A 374 22.29 -23.97 -0.04
N PRO A 375 23.38 -24.71 0.21
CA PRO A 375 24.71 -24.12 0.39
C PRO A 375 25.22 -23.43 -0.87
N SER A 376 24.86 -23.92 -2.07
CA SER A 376 25.27 -23.28 -3.32
C SER A 376 24.61 -21.92 -3.47
N TYR A 377 23.33 -21.80 -3.08
CA TYR A 377 22.64 -20.51 -3.09
C TYR A 377 23.29 -19.52 -2.12
N LEU A 378 23.53 -19.93 -0.87
CA LEU A 378 24.12 -19.05 0.15
C LEU A 378 25.50 -18.54 -0.28
N LYS A 379 26.37 -19.41 -0.80
CA LYS A 379 27.71 -19.04 -1.29
C LYS A 379 27.69 -18.02 -2.44
N LYS A 380 26.59 -17.94 -3.19
CA LYS A 380 26.50 -17.18 -4.45
C LYS A 380 25.65 -15.92 -4.40
N TYR A 381 24.69 -15.85 -3.49
CA TYR A 381 23.66 -14.81 -3.47
C TYR A 381 23.53 -14.09 -2.13
N THR A 382 24.38 -14.40 -1.15
CA THR A 382 24.36 -13.79 0.18
C THR A 382 25.74 -13.29 0.59
N ASP A 383 25.78 -12.55 1.68
CA ASP A 383 26.99 -12.06 2.34
C ASP A 383 27.56 -13.02 3.40
N LEU A 384 26.89 -14.15 3.66
CA LEU A 384 27.40 -15.21 4.56
C LEU A 384 28.84 -15.65 4.29
N PRO A 385 29.33 -15.80 3.03
CA PRO A 385 30.72 -16.20 2.81
C PRO A 385 31.75 -15.08 3.03
N LEU A 386 31.34 -13.83 3.28
CA LEU A 386 32.27 -12.72 3.47
C LEU A 386 33.01 -12.87 4.81
N LEU A 387 34.29 -12.53 4.84
CA LEU A 387 35.12 -12.70 6.02
C LEU A 387 34.98 -11.52 6.99
N VAL A 388 34.77 -11.83 8.27
CA VAL A 388 34.77 -10.91 9.41
C VAL A 388 36.04 -11.13 10.22
N ARG A 389 36.72 -10.05 10.58
CA ARG A 389 37.89 -10.09 11.48
C ARG A 389 37.46 -10.21 12.94
N MET A 390 38.06 -11.13 13.67
CA MET A 390 37.72 -11.37 15.08
C MET A 390 38.30 -10.34 16.05
N ASP A 391 39.28 -9.55 15.63
CA ASP A 391 39.87 -8.47 16.44
C ASP A 391 39.04 -7.19 16.44
N THR A 392 38.32 -6.91 15.34
CA THR A 392 37.59 -5.65 15.13
C THR A 392 36.09 -5.84 14.93
N LEU A 393 35.63 -7.08 14.69
CA LEU A 393 34.25 -7.44 14.35
C LEU A 393 33.71 -6.69 13.13
N LYS A 394 34.62 -6.33 12.21
CA LYS A 394 34.32 -5.72 10.92
C LYS A 394 34.69 -6.68 9.79
N LEU A 395 34.08 -6.49 8.62
CA LEU A 395 34.49 -7.22 7.43
C LEU A 395 36.00 -7.01 7.16
N LEU A 396 36.69 -8.09 6.82
CA LEU A 396 38.04 -8.06 6.29
C LEU A 396 38.00 -7.33 4.96
N LYS A 397 38.75 -6.23 4.87
CA LYS A 397 38.81 -5.44 3.64
C LYS A 397 40.01 -5.86 2.78
N PRO A 398 39.94 -5.74 1.45
CA PRO A 398 41.09 -5.93 0.58
C PRO A 398 42.30 -5.07 0.97
N GLU A 399 42.08 -3.84 1.45
CA GLU A 399 43.14 -2.93 1.93
C GLU A 399 43.85 -3.44 3.19
N ASP A 400 43.30 -4.43 3.89
CA ASP A 400 43.95 -5.07 5.03
C ASP A 400 44.98 -6.10 4.58
N ILE A 401 44.83 -6.71 3.40
CA ILE A 401 45.66 -7.83 2.92
C ILE A 401 46.57 -7.47 1.75
N GLN A 402 46.23 -6.41 0.99
CA GLN A 402 47.00 -5.95 -0.16
C GLN A 402 47.35 -4.47 -0.02
N GLU A 403 48.65 -4.17 -0.01
CA GLU A 403 49.14 -2.79 0.03
C GLU A 403 48.80 -2.04 -1.26
N GLY A 404 48.34 -0.80 -1.13
CA GLY A 404 47.97 0.04 -2.28
C GLY A 404 46.75 -0.46 -3.07
N TYR A 405 45.93 -1.34 -2.48
CA TYR A 405 44.71 -1.84 -3.13
C TYR A 405 43.79 -0.69 -3.55
N LYS A 406 43.24 -0.82 -4.76
CA LYS A 406 42.21 0.08 -5.30
C LYS A 406 40.99 -0.75 -5.66
N PRO A 407 39.78 -0.32 -5.26
CA PRO A 407 38.57 -1.05 -5.61
C PRO A 407 38.42 -1.23 -7.12
N GLN A 408 38.02 -2.42 -7.53
CA GLN A 408 37.85 -2.78 -8.93
C GLN A 408 36.68 -1.99 -9.55
N GLU A 409 36.80 -1.71 -10.84
CA GLU A 409 35.72 -1.10 -11.61
C GLU A 409 34.49 -2.02 -11.64
N LEU A 410 33.33 -1.47 -11.27
CA LEU A 410 32.05 -2.17 -11.38
C LEU A 410 31.51 -2.05 -12.80
N LYS A 411 31.15 -3.18 -13.38
CA LYS A 411 30.66 -3.31 -14.76
C LYS A 411 29.18 -3.67 -14.81
N ASN A 412 28.59 -4.11 -13.69
CA ASN A 412 27.21 -4.58 -13.65
C ASN A 412 26.29 -3.65 -12.84
N TYR A 413 25.26 -3.12 -13.51
CA TYR A 413 24.07 -2.52 -12.90
C TYR A 413 24.28 -1.36 -11.92
N ILE A 414 25.49 -0.82 -11.75
CA ILE A 414 25.79 0.35 -10.92
C ILE A 414 26.65 1.33 -11.73
N GLY A 415 26.19 2.56 -11.86
CA GLY A 415 26.99 3.66 -12.43
C GLY A 415 27.78 4.38 -11.34
N VAL A 416 29.10 4.47 -11.48
CA VAL A 416 29.94 5.26 -10.56
C VAL A 416 30.09 6.67 -11.13
N LEU A 417 29.69 7.69 -10.37
CA LEU A 417 29.84 9.09 -10.73
C LEU A 417 31.16 9.62 -10.18
N LYS A 418 32.01 10.12 -11.08
CA LYS A 418 33.28 10.74 -10.67
C LYS A 418 33.02 12.10 -10.00
N GLU A 419 34.02 12.57 -9.28
CA GLU A 419 33.97 13.89 -8.67
C GLU A 419 33.67 14.98 -9.72
N GLY A 420 32.65 15.81 -9.47
CA GLY A 420 32.19 16.85 -10.39
C GLY A 420 31.22 16.39 -11.49
N GLU A 421 31.01 15.09 -11.70
CA GLU A 421 30.00 14.60 -12.63
C GLU A 421 28.59 14.75 -12.06
N LYS A 422 27.65 15.18 -12.92
CA LYS A 422 26.23 15.24 -12.57
C LYS A 422 25.53 13.99 -13.10
N PRO A 423 24.65 13.35 -12.30
CA PRO A 423 23.84 12.26 -12.81
C PRO A 423 22.96 12.73 -13.95
N LEU A 424 22.67 11.82 -14.88
CA LEU A 424 21.61 12.06 -15.87
C LEU A 424 20.29 12.38 -15.15
N PRO A 425 19.36 13.11 -15.79
CA PRO A 425 18.02 13.29 -15.25
C PRO A 425 17.40 11.94 -14.87
N PRO A 426 16.64 11.82 -13.77
CA PRO A 426 16.13 10.52 -13.28
C PRO A 426 15.45 9.65 -14.35
N LEU A 427 14.70 10.27 -15.27
CA LEU A 427 14.02 9.59 -16.39
C LEU A 427 14.98 8.93 -17.41
N LYS A 428 16.26 9.29 -17.38
CA LYS A 428 17.32 8.77 -18.25
C LYS A 428 18.32 7.90 -17.49
N GLN A 429 18.16 7.71 -16.18
CA GLN A 429 19.01 6.82 -15.40
C GLN A 429 18.54 5.38 -15.60
N ALA A 430 19.39 4.54 -16.19
CA ALA A 430 19.09 3.13 -16.42
C ALA A 430 19.48 2.23 -15.24
N THR A 431 20.34 2.72 -14.35
CA THR A 431 20.90 1.98 -13.21
C THR A 431 21.02 2.89 -11.99
N PRO A 432 21.04 2.32 -10.77
CA PRO A 432 21.49 3.03 -9.58
C PRO A 432 22.85 3.70 -9.81
N VAL A 433 22.96 4.96 -9.39
CA VAL A 433 24.21 5.72 -9.45
C VAL A 433 24.77 5.94 -8.06
N VAL A 434 26.08 5.74 -7.90
CA VAL A 434 26.78 5.96 -6.63
C VAL A 434 27.96 6.92 -6.84
N PRO A 435 28.18 7.90 -5.95
CA PRO A 435 29.38 8.72 -5.97
C PRO A 435 30.66 7.89 -5.78
N GLU A 436 31.74 8.27 -6.47
CA GLU A 436 33.05 7.59 -6.41
C GLU A 436 33.63 7.55 -5.00
N ASN A 437 33.45 8.59 -4.19
CA ASN A 437 33.91 8.60 -2.79
C ASN A 437 33.22 7.52 -1.95
N ILE A 438 31.91 7.32 -2.12
CA ILE A 438 31.16 6.24 -1.46
C ILE A 438 31.60 4.88 -2.00
N ARG A 439 31.81 4.76 -3.32
CA ARG A 439 32.36 3.56 -3.96
C ARG A 439 33.74 3.20 -3.42
N ASN A 440 34.54 4.18 -3.04
CA ASN A 440 35.86 3.94 -2.47
C ASN A 440 35.79 3.61 -0.98
N GLU A 441 34.84 4.18 -0.24
CA GLU A 441 34.65 3.92 1.19
C GLU A 441 34.22 2.47 1.49
N TRP A 442 33.23 1.94 0.76
CA TRP A 442 32.72 0.58 0.98
C TRP A 442 33.69 -0.53 0.48
N SER A 443 34.67 -0.19 -0.37
CA SER A 443 35.61 -1.08 -1.07
C SER A 443 35.00 -2.31 -1.78
N ASP A 444 35.82 -3.34 -2.01
CA ASP A 444 35.47 -4.69 -2.42
C ASP A 444 35.49 -5.64 -1.20
N PHE A 445 35.17 -6.92 -1.41
CA PHE A 445 34.99 -7.89 -0.32
C PHE A 445 36.00 -9.03 -0.41
N VAL A 446 36.17 -9.74 0.71
CA VAL A 446 37.09 -10.89 0.79
C VAL A 446 36.32 -12.12 1.26
N VAL A 447 36.54 -13.24 0.58
CA VAL A 447 36.03 -14.58 0.93
C VAL A 447 37.19 -15.54 1.11
N TRP A 448 37.00 -16.63 1.85
CA TRP A 448 37.96 -17.72 1.87
C TRP A 448 37.63 -18.73 0.76
N ASP A 449 38.55 -18.97 -0.17
CA ASP A 449 38.35 -19.98 -1.23
C ASP A 449 38.82 -21.35 -0.73
N GLU A 450 37.90 -22.28 -0.56
CA GLU A 450 38.15 -23.65 -0.08
C GLU A 450 39.09 -24.44 -1.01
N LYS A 451 39.07 -24.16 -2.32
CA LYS A 451 39.90 -24.87 -3.30
C LYS A 451 41.34 -24.37 -3.26
N ARG A 452 41.53 -23.06 -3.13
CA ARG A 452 42.85 -22.41 -3.12
C ARG A 452 43.46 -22.37 -1.72
N LYS A 453 42.63 -22.49 -0.68
CA LYS A 453 43.00 -22.36 0.73
C LYS A 453 43.66 -21.02 1.05
N GLU A 454 43.10 -19.95 0.48
CA GLU A 454 43.59 -18.58 0.63
C GLU A 454 42.42 -17.59 0.60
N PRO A 455 42.59 -16.36 1.14
CA PRO A 455 41.62 -15.30 0.96
C PRO A 455 41.62 -14.80 -0.49
N VAL A 456 40.44 -14.65 -1.08
CA VAL A 456 40.24 -14.15 -2.45
C VAL A 456 39.34 -12.92 -2.41
N ILE A 457 39.74 -11.90 -3.17
CA ILE A 457 39.00 -10.65 -3.30
C ILE A 457 37.91 -10.81 -4.36
N ILE A 458 36.68 -10.41 -4.02
CA ILE A 458 35.51 -10.41 -4.89
C ILE A 458 34.82 -9.04 -4.88
N THR A 459 34.07 -8.72 -5.92
CA THR A 459 33.34 -7.44 -6.05
C THR A 459 31.82 -7.65 -5.98
N ARG A 460 31.03 -6.58 -5.98
CA ARG A 460 29.56 -6.67 -6.11
C ARG A 460 29.09 -7.31 -7.42
N ASP A 461 29.94 -7.40 -8.44
CA ASP A 461 29.61 -8.07 -9.71
C ASP A 461 29.76 -9.59 -9.62
N ASP A 462 30.46 -10.08 -8.59
CA ASP A 462 30.76 -11.50 -8.39
C ASP A 462 29.67 -12.19 -7.58
N TYR A 463 28.46 -12.24 -8.12
CA TYR A 463 27.33 -12.99 -7.56
C TYR A 463 26.78 -14.01 -8.55
N GLY A 464 26.04 -15.01 -8.04
CA GLY A 464 25.45 -16.06 -8.84
C GLY A 464 26.50 -16.84 -9.64
N ASN A 465 26.21 -17.06 -10.92
CA ASN A 465 27.07 -17.82 -11.84
C ASN A 465 28.42 -17.13 -12.13
N GLN A 466 28.62 -15.86 -11.76
CA GLN A 466 29.91 -15.19 -11.96
C GLN A 466 30.99 -15.72 -11.02
N ILE A 467 30.61 -16.12 -9.80
CA ILE A 467 31.53 -16.80 -8.85
C ILE A 467 32.04 -18.12 -9.46
N ASP A 468 31.14 -18.92 -10.03
CA ASP A 468 31.50 -20.20 -10.66
C ASP A 468 32.44 -19.99 -11.85
N LYS A 469 32.19 -18.97 -12.68
CA LYS A 469 33.05 -18.62 -13.83
C LYS A 469 34.45 -18.20 -13.40
N LYS A 470 34.60 -17.57 -12.23
CA LYS A 470 35.91 -17.24 -11.65
C LYS A 470 36.58 -18.44 -10.95
N GLY A 471 35.88 -19.58 -10.86
CA GLY A 471 36.38 -20.79 -10.22
C GLY A 471 36.55 -20.67 -8.71
N ILE A 472 35.87 -19.71 -8.08
CA ILE A 472 35.96 -19.43 -6.64
C ILE A 472 35.00 -20.34 -5.89
N SER A 473 35.44 -20.94 -4.78
CA SER A 473 34.59 -21.76 -3.90
C SER A 473 34.57 -21.17 -2.48
N PRO A 474 33.68 -20.20 -2.20
CA PRO A 474 33.65 -19.53 -0.90
C PRO A 474 33.31 -20.51 0.24
N ALA A 475 34.00 -20.40 1.37
CA ALA A 475 33.65 -21.10 2.60
C ALA A 475 32.44 -20.44 3.29
N LEU A 476 31.55 -21.25 3.87
CA LEU A 476 30.47 -20.79 4.75
C LEU A 476 30.79 -20.99 6.23
N GLU A 477 31.75 -21.85 6.55
CA GLU A 477 32.12 -22.20 7.91
C GLU A 477 33.64 -22.28 8.02
N GLY A 478 34.15 -22.12 9.24
CA GLY A 478 35.57 -22.27 9.55
C GLY A 478 36.17 -21.04 10.21
N LYS A 479 37.38 -21.24 10.72
CA LYS A 479 38.25 -20.19 11.24
C LYS A 479 39.54 -20.21 10.43
N PHE A 480 39.94 -19.05 9.93
CA PHE A 480 41.10 -18.93 9.07
C PHE A 480 42.04 -17.88 9.63
N LEU A 481 43.34 -18.07 9.43
CA LEU A 481 44.35 -17.06 9.71
C LEU A 481 44.72 -16.38 8.39
N VAL A 482 44.64 -15.05 8.38
CA VAL A 482 44.99 -14.23 7.22
C VAL A 482 46.09 -13.26 7.62
N SER A 483 47.19 -13.25 6.86
CA SER A 483 48.26 -12.27 7.00
C SER A 483 47.79 -10.92 6.45
N THR A 484 47.84 -9.89 7.29
CA THR A 484 47.61 -8.51 6.85
C THR A 484 48.86 -7.93 6.19
N LYS A 485 48.71 -6.83 5.47
CA LYS A 485 49.82 -6.09 4.84
C LYS A 485 50.91 -5.68 5.83
N ASP A 486 50.54 -5.48 7.10
CA ASP A 486 51.48 -5.11 8.18
C ASP A 486 52.22 -6.33 8.78
N GLY A 487 52.05 -7.52 8.19
CA GLY A 487 52.68 -8.77 8.64
C GLY A 487 52.05 -9.38 9.90
N LYS A 488 50.87 -8.91 10.32
CA LYS A 488 50.13 -9.48 11.45
C LYS A 488 49.21 -10.59 10.96
N GLU A 489 49.07 -11.66 11.73
CA GLU A 489 48.03 -12.66 11.49
C GLU A 489 46.75 -12.25 12.22
N VAL A 490 45.63 -12.26 11.50
CA VAL A 490 44.31 -11.99 12.05
C VAL A 490 43.42 -13.22 11.84
N GLU A 491 42.75 -13.66 12.92
CA GLU A 491 41.71 -14.67 12.82
C GLU A 491 40.48 -14.07 12.15
N VAL A 492 39.97 -14.76 11.12
CA VAL A 492 38.77 -14.39 10.38
C VAL A 492 37.80 -15.56 10.30
N ILE A 493 36.51 -15.24 10.28
CA ILE A 493 35.41 -16.19 10.10
C ILE A 493 34.44 -15.68 9.03
N PRO A 494 33.79 -16.55 8.25
CA PRO A 494 32.61 -16.15 7.48
C PRO A 494 31.52 -15.57 8.41
N VAL A 495 30.67 -14.67 7.88
CA VAL A 495 29.48 -14.12 8.58
C VAL A 495 28.53 -15.24 8.98
#